data_AF-A0A345XRV5-F1
#
_entry.id   AF-A0A345XRV5-F1
#
_cell.length_a   1.000
_cell.length_b   1.000
_cell.length_c   1.000
_cell.angle_alpha   90.00
_cell.angle_beta   90.00
_cell.angle_gamma   90.00
#
_symmetry.space_group_name_H-M   'P 1'
#
loop_
_entity.id
_entity.type
_entity.pdbx_description
1 polymer ?
#
loop_
_entity_poly.entity_id
_entity_poly.type
_entity_poly.pdbx_seq_one_letter_code
_entity_poly.pdbx_strand_id
1 'polypeptide(L)'
;MSETRGVREPRDRELRLAGHVRFRELPFCGVLLDTEKSQVHRLSPRAARVLRERLYGAGSTGPYASLITDEPADERTAEAIVTALERAGFVHRA
;
A
#
# COMPACT_ATOMS: atom_id res chain seq x y z
N MET A 1 35.71 -10.63 7.23
CA MET A 1 34.53 -10.27 8.04
C MET A 1 34.12 -8.88 7.63
N SER A 2 33.01 -8.72 6.90
CA SER A 2 32.53 -7.40 6.47
C SER A 2 31.02 -7.37 6.52
N GLU A 3 30.56 -6.85 7.65
CA GLU A 3 29.42 -5.94 7.83
C GLU A 3 28.11 -6.26 7.10
N THR A 4 27.20 -6.81 7.89
CA THR A 4 25.75 -6.82 7.69
C THR A 4 25.27 -5.40 7.36
N ARG A 5 24.91 -5.13 6.10
CA ARG A 5 24.20 -3.91 5.72
C ARG A 5 22.89 -3.85 6.50
N GLY A 6 22.83 -2.94 7.49
CA GLY A 6 21.61 -2.60 8.19
C GLY A 6 20.55 -2.17 7.19
N VAL A 7 19.54 -3.02 6.99
CA VAL A 7 18.31 -2.65 6.30
C VAL A 7 17.68 -1.58 7.18
N ARG A 8 17.83 -0.32 6.76
CA ARG A 8 17.25 0.85 7.42
C ARG A 8 15.75 0.61 7.51
N GLU A 9 15.21 0.33 8.70
CA GLU A 9 13.78 0.19 8.90
C GLU A 9 13.08 1.46 8.37
N PRO A 10 12.00 1.34 7.56
CA PRO A 10 11.24 2.52 7.16
C PRO A 10 10.64 3.11 8.43
N ARG A 11 11.15 4.26 8.87
CA ARG A 11 10.76 4.90 10.13
C ARG A 11 9.40 5.61 10.06
N ASP A 12 8.72 5.58 8.91
CA ASP A 12 7.45 6.28 8.69
C ASP A 12 6.39 5.34 8.07
N ARG A 13 6.12 4.20 8.72
CA ARG A 13 4.93 3.41 8.37
C ARG A 13 3.75 4.01 9.09
N GLU A 14 2.82 4.58 8.34
CA GLU A 14 1.58 5.13 8.89
C GLU A 14 0.49 4.06 9.02
N LEU A 15 0.57 3.01 8.19
CA LEU A 15 -0.41 1.94 8.12
C LEU A 15 0.20 0.55 8.29
N ARG A 16 -0.65 -0.38 8.72
CA ARG A 16 -0.42 -1.82 8.75
C ARG A 16 -1.59 -2.52 8.06
N LEU A 17 -1.32 -3.56 7.29
CA LEU A 17 -2.37 -4.43 6.75
C LEU A 17 -3.04 -5.20 7.89
N ALA A 18 -4.34 -5.43 7.79
CA ALA A 18 -5.02 -6.38 8.66
C ALA A 18 -4.43 -7.79 8.49
N GLY A 19 -4.45 -8.61 9.55
CA GLY A 19 -3.76 -9.91 9.58
C GLY A 19 -4.20 -10.90 8.49
N HIS A 20 -5.46 -10.83 8.07
CA HIS A 20 -6.06 -11.63 6.99
C HIS A 20 -5.90 -11.02 5.60
N VAL A 21 -5.21 -9.87 5.47
CA VAL A 21 -5.08 -9.16 4.19
C VAL A 21 -3.68 -9.32 3.63
N ARG A 22 -3.60 -9.56 2.33
CA ARG A 22 -2.35 -9.49 1.57
C ARG A 22 -2.48 -8.46 0.46
N PHE A 23 -1.53 -7.53 0.39
CA PHE A 23 -1.45 -6.57 -0.69
C PHE A 23 -0.46 -7.04 -1.76
N ARG A 24 -0.87 -6.93 -3.03
CA ARG A 24 -0.02 -7.16 -4.20
C ARG A 24 -0.28 -6.07 -5.23
N GLU A 25 0.76 -5.72 -5.96
CA GLU A 25 0.64 -4.88 -7.13
C GLU A 25 0.67 -5.75 -8.38
N LEU A 26 -0.13 -5.36 -9.36
CA LEU A 26 -0.19 -5.90 -10.72
C LEU A 26 0.13 -4.75 -11.69
N PRO A 27 0.42 -5.02 -12.98
CA PRO A 27 0.84 -3.98 -13.92
C PRO A 27 -0.05 -2.74 -14.02
N PHE A 28 -1.36 -2.89 -13.79
CA PHE A 28 -2.36 -1.81 -13.96
C PHE A 28 -3.29 -1.61 -12.76
N CYS A 29 -3.00 -2.22 -11.61
CA CYS A 29 -3.82 -2.10 -10.39
C CYS A 29 -3.13 -2.67 -9.16
N GLY A 30 -3.62 -2.31 -7.98
CA GLY A 30 -3.36 -3.05 -6.76
C GLY A 30 -4.45 -4.10 -6.50
N VAL A 31 -4.13 -5.14 -5.75
CA VAL A 31 -5.13 -6.10 -5.25
C VAL A 31 -4.94 -6.34 -3.76
N LEU A 32 -6.06 -6.40 -3.04
CA LEU A 32 -6.15 -6.85 -1.67
C LEU A 32 -6.78 -8.24 -1.68
N LEU A 33 -6.03 -9.23 -1.19
CA LEU A 33 -6.55 -10.57 -0.97
C LEU A 33 -7.01 -10.66 0.48
N ASP A 34 -8.32 -10.83 0.69
CA ASP A 34 -8.94 -11.12 1.98
C ASP A 34 -8.99 -12.65 2.15
N THR A 35 -8.13 -13.18 3.01
CA THR A 35 -8.03 -14.63 3.24
C THR A 35 -9.12 -15.18 4.16
N GLU A 36 -9.80 -14.33 4.93
CA GLU A 36 -10.93 -14.76 5.76
C GLU A 36 -12.17 -14.97 4.88
N LYS A 37 -12.43 -14.03 3.96
CA LYS A 37 -13.60 -14.09 3.07
C LYS A 37 -13.33 -14.83 1.76
N SER A 38 -12.08 -15.21 1.49
CA SER A 38 -11.65 -15.76 0.20
C SER A 38 -12.03 -14.84 -0.98
N GLN A 39 -11.81 -13.54 -0.81
CA GLN A 39 -12.17 -12.51 -1.78
C GLN A 39 -10.96 -11.72 -2.25
N VAL A 40 -11.07 -11.19 -3.48
CA VAL A 40 -10.07 -10.28 -4.06
C VAL A 40 -10.73 -8.95 -4.36
N HIS A 41 -10.16 -7.88 -3.81
CA HIS A 41 -10.60 -6.51 -4.05
C HIS A 41 -9.58 -5.77 -4.90
N ARG A 42 -10.03 -5.19 -6.00
CA ARG A 42 -9.18 -4.41 -6.90
C ARG A 42 -9.07 -2.97 -6.40
N LEU A 43 -7.85 -2.46 -6.36
CA LEU A 43 -7.53 -1.05 -6.14
C LEU A 43 -7.17 -0.40 -7.48
N SER A 44 -7.59 0.85 -7.68
CA SER A 44 -7.06 1.65 -8.78
C SER A 44 -5.54 1.84 -8.64
N PRO A 45 -4.80 2.12 -9.71
CA PRO A 45 -3.36 2.44 -9.63
C PRO A 45 -3.06 3.53 -8.61
N ARG A 46 -3.89 4.59 -8.60
CA ARG A 46 -3.81 5.68 -7.63
C ARG A 46 -3.96 5.19 -6.18
N ALA A 47 -4.97 4.37 -5.88
CA ALA A 47 -5.18 3.84 -4.54
C ALA A 47 -4.08 2.86 -4.11
N ALA A 48 -3.58 2.06 -5.05
CA ALA A 48 -2.45 1.16 -4.81
C ALA A 48 -1.16 1.93 -4.45
N ARG A 49 -0.88 3.03 -5.15
CA ARG A 49 0.25 3.91 -4.82
C ARG A 49 0.10 4.51 -3.42
N VAL A 50 -1.06 5.10 -3.10
CA VAL A 50 -1.30 5.68 -1.76
C VAL A 50 -1.08 4.62 -0.68
N LEU A 51 -1.67 3.44 -0.84
CA LEU A 51 -1.51 2.35 0.14
C LEU A 51 -0.04 1.94 0.30
N ARG A 52 0.70 1.80 -0.81
CA ARG A 52 2.13 1.46 -0.79
C ARG A 52 2.96 2.50 -0.04
N GLU A 53 2.74 3.78 -0.33
CA GLU A 53 3.44 4.89 0.31
C GLU A 53 3.18 4.92 1.82
N ARG A 54 1.95 4.68 2.25
CA ARG A 54 1.61 4.66 3.69
C ARG A 54 2.11 3.39 4.41
N LEU A 55 2.26 2.27 3.70
CA LEU A 55 2.79 1.01 4.25
C LEU A 55 4.33 0.98 4.35
N TYR A 56 5.03 1.64 3.42
CA TYR A 56 6.47 1.49 3.26
C TYR A 56 7.26 2.81 3.30
N GLY A 57 6.56 3.94 3.45
CA GLY A 57 7.11 5.28 3.46
C GLY A 57 6.90 6.03 2.14
N ALA A 58 6.93 7.37 2.24
CA ALA A 58 6.82 8.27 1.11
C ALA A 58 7.92 7.98 0.06
N GLY A 59 7.55 8.01 -1.22
CA GLY A 59 8.46 7.71 -2.32
C GLY A 59 8.76 6.22 -2.51
N SER A 60 8.12 5.32 -1.77
CA SER A 60 8.23 3.89 -2.04
C SER A 60 7.73 3.55 -3.45
N THR A 61 8.56 2.83 -4.18
CA THR A 61 8.29 2.43 -5.57
C THR A 61 7.75 1.00 -5.63
N GLY A 62 6.69 0.81 -6.41
CA GLY A 62 6.17 -0.52 -6.74
C GLY A 62 6.92 -1.12 -7.93
N PRO A 63 6.85 -2.45 -8.15
CA PRO A 63 7.50 -3.13 -9.28
C PRO A 63 7.02 -2.65 -10.65
N TYR A 64 5.84 -2.02 -10.70
CA TYR A 64 5.21 -1.51 -11.92
C TYR A 64 5.10 0.02 -11.94
N ALA A 65 5.86 0.73 -11.09
CA ALA A 65 5.77 2.19 -10.98
C ALA A 65 5.98 2.91 -12.32
N SER A 66 6.83 2.38 -13.21
CA SER A 66 7.08 2.94 -14.55
C SER A 66 5.90 2.79 -15.51
N LEU A 67 4.95 1.90 -15.23
CA LEU A 67 3.74 1.68 -16.04
C LEU A 67 2.56 2.54 -15.58
N ILE A 68 2.66 3.14 -14.38
CA ILE A 68 1.61 3.96 -13.79
C ILE A 68 1.86 5.42 -14.16
N THR A 69 1.05 5.96 -15.07
CA THR A 69 1.14 7.35 -15.52
C THR A 69 0.22 8.29 -14.74
N ASP A 70 -0.52 7.79 -13.75
CA ASP A 70 -1.47 8.59 -12.97
C ASP A 70 -0.76 9.63 -12.10
N GLU A 71 -1.26 10.85 -12.14
CA GLU A 71 -0.82 11.92 -11.25
C GLU A 71 -0.96 11.53 -9.77
N PRO A 72 -0.02 11.98 -8.89
CA PRO A 72 -0.12 11.90 -7.43
C PRO A 72 -1.54 12.18 -6.93
N ALA A 73 -2.02 11.39 -5.97
CA ALA A 73 -3.21 11.81 -5.23
C ALA A 73 -2.81 13.01 -4.36
N ASP A 74 -3.65 14.05 -4.31
CA ASP A 74 -3.50 15.07 -3.27
C ASP A 74 -3.77 14.45 -1.89
N GLU A 75 -3.33 15.14 -0.84
CA GLU A 75 -3.40 14.63 0.53
C GLU A 75 -4.84 14.35 0.97
N ARG A 76 -5.80 15.16 0.51
CA ARG A 76 -7.23 14.96 0.82
C ARG A 76 -7.76 13.66 0.22
N THR A 77 -7.39 13.39 -1.03
CA THR A 77 -7.76 12.16 -1.75
C THR A 77 -7.04 10.96 -1.15
N ALA A 78 -5.77 11.12 -0.76
CA ALA A 78 -5.01 10.08 -0.09
C ALA A 78 -5.68 9.67 1.24
N GLU A 79 -6.04 10.65 2.09
CA GLU A 79 -6.72 10.40 3.36
C GLU A 79 -8.10 9.76 3.17
N ALA A 80 -8.86 10.18 2.15
CA ALA A 80 -10.14 9.57 1.82
C ALA A 80 -10.00 8.09 1.42
N ILE A 81 -8.96 7.76 0.65
CA ILE A 81 -8.65 6.36 0.28
C ILE A 81 -8.28 5.56 1.52
N VAL A 82 -7.41 6.09 2.39
CA VAL A 82 -7.02 5.43 3.64
C VAL A 82 -8.24 5.17 4.52
N THR A 83 -9.07 6.19 4.74
CA THR A 83 -10.30 6.08 5.53
C THR A 83 -11.24 4.99 4.97
N ALA A 84 -11.36 4.88 3.65
CA ALA A 84 -12.17 3.85 3.02
C ALA A 84 -11.61 2.44 3.27
N LEU A 85 -10.29 2.27 3.17
CA LEU A 85 -9.60 1.00 3.45
C LEU A 85 -9.71 0.60 4.93
N GLU A 86 -9.63 1.57 5.84
CA GLU A 86 -9.82 1.37 7.28
C GLU A 86 -11.24 0.92 7.60
N ARG A 87 -12.25 1.62 7.06
CA ARG A 87 -13.66 1.26 7.26
C ARG A 87 -14.00 -0.12 6.69
N ALA A 88 -13.34 -0.53 5.63
CA ALA A 88 -13.47 -1.87 5.05
C ALA A 88 -12.71 -2.95 5.84
N GLY A 89 -11.92 -2.57 6.85
CA GLY A 89 -11.14 -3.48 7.68
C GLY A 89 -9.87 -3.99 7.01
N PHE A 90 -9.39 -3.36 5.94
CA PHE A 90 -8.21 -3.84 5.22
C PHE A 90 -6.89 -3.37 5.81
N VAL A 91 -6.91 -2.23 6.52
CA VAL A 91 -5.73 -1.61 7.12
C VAL A 91 -6.06 -1.03 8.50
N HIS A 92 -5.02 -0.78 9.29
CA HIS A 92 -5.05 -0.09 10.57
C HIS A 92 -3.92 0.95 10.62
N ARG A 93 -4.11 2.07 11.34
CA ARG A 93 -3.01 3.00 11.63
C ARG A 93 -1.97 2.32 12.54
N ALA A 94 -0.70 2.56 12.23
CA ALA A 94 0.45 1.97 12.94
C ALA A 94 0.67 2.59 14.32
#